data_AF-A0A523RFW7-F1
#
_entry.id   AF-A0A523RFW7-F1
#
_cell.length_a   1.000
_cell.length_b   1.000
_cell.length_c   1.000
_cell.angle_alpha   90.00
_cell.angle_beta   90.00
_cell.angle_gamma   90.00
#
_symmetry.space_group_name_H-M   'P 1'
#
loop_
_entity.id
_entity.type
_entity.pdbx_description
1 polymer ?
#
loop_
_entity_poly.entity_id
_entity_poly.type
_entity_poly.pdbx_seq_one_letter_code
_entity_poly.pdbx_strand_id
1 'polypeptide(L)'
;MFESIPKEIIGIAYASEWDHIKQFVKALLEMTLDSEEEYSLIVLNAIINNKKYEEYDVQIKSRAQFNILSSITDFEKISLYQYSEYKRNNINISKDKNVIVFTAQYMGPEIDHTNYFDFAIYLDSFNLPYFSDNKGNVFECHEIMEIIHRFKPKAPKKVKKPDPPKKLNTFKSEVETYEGITKKNAMWNGSETKTFQKWKMRVHKEFREKTGGFPYYKGKITQKYDLYLNNLIKKPVSKKVPLKKPKVKRSTVRSPIVKSSVNKKKPTIKNLTLLNLEATIYKKLTGKNTTYGGRITKACENWKLKIQKEFREKTGGFPCYKGKITQKYDIYLNNLIKKPVSKKAPPKKPKVKRSTVRSPIVKDSVNKKKPPIKNLTLLNLEAKIYKKLTGKNTIYGGSITKAFKNWKLETHKDFQQKIGGKPYYKGILTKKYGIYLSSF
;
A
#
# COMPACT_ATOMS: atom_id res chain seq x y z
N MET A 1 -15.75 -42.02 -29.92
CA MET A 1 -15.32 -42.64 -28.65
C MET A 1 -14.15 -41.86 -28.02
N PHE A 2 -14.21 -40.51 -28.01
CA PHE A 2 -13.13 -39.62 -27.55
C PHE A 2 -13.58 -38.65 -26.42
N GLU A 3 -14.85 -38.71 -26.00
CA GLU A 3 -15.47 -37.75 -25.08
C GLU A 3 -15.14 -37.98 -23.61
N SER A 4 -14.53 -39.12 -23.25
CA SER A 4 -14.34 -39.54 -21.86
C SER A 4 -12.98 -39.18 -21.24
N ILE A 5 -12.12 -38.47 -21.95
CA ILE A 5 -10.76 -38.18 -21.49
C ILE A 5 -10.61 -36.70 -21.12
N PRO A 6 -10.17 -36.40 -19.88
CA PRO A 6 -10.02 -35.03 -19.42
C PRO A 6 -8.86 -34.35 -20.12
N LYS A 7 -9.12 -33.14 -20.61
CA LYS A 7 -8.13 -32.18 -21.11
C LYS A 7 -7.92 -31.11 -20.07
N GLU A 8 -6.69 -30.65 -19.89
CA GLU A 8 -6.37 -29.55 -19.00
C GLU A 8 -5.68 -28.40 -19.73
N ILE A 9 -6.08 -27.19 -19.39
CA ILE A 9 -5.54 -25.94 -19.92
C ILE A 9 -5.16 -25.07 -18.74
N ILE A 10 -3.93 -24.57 -18.72
CA ILE A 10 -3.47 -23.56 -17.77
C ILE A 10 -3.05 -22.34 -18.57
N GLY A 11 -3.86 -21.28 -18.55
CA GLY A 11 -3.61 -20.03 -19.27
C GLY A 11 -3.24 -18.89 -18.33
N ILE A 12 -2.33 -18.02 -18.76
CA ILE A 12 -1.99 -16.76 -18.12
C ILE A 12 -2.22 -15.64 -19.12
N ALA A 13 -2.95 -14.61 -18.70
CA ALA A 13 -3.25 -13.46 -19.53
C ALA A 13 -3.26 -12.16 -18.70
N TYR A 14 -3.08 -11.02 -19.36
CA TYR A 14 -3.32 -9.74 -18.72
C TYR A 14 -4.81 -9.49 -18.44
N ALA A 15 -5.12 -8.72 -17.39
CA ALA A 15 -6.49 -8.33 -17.08
C ALA A 15 -7.16 -7.48 -18.17
N SER A 16 -6.38 -6.87 -19.08
CA SER A 16 -6.91 -6.20 -20.27
C SER A 16 -7.55 -7.19 -21.25
N GLU A 17 -7.14 -8.45 -21.23
CA GLU A 17 -7.64 -9.50 -22.12
C GLU A 17 -8.89 -10.19 -21.57
N TRP A 18 -9.49 -9.66 -20.49
CA TRP A 18 -10.68 -10.26 -19.88
C TRP A 18 -11.82 -10.51 -20.89
N ASP A 19 -12.01 -9.61 -21.85
CA ASP A 19 -13.03 -9.78 -22.89
C ASP A 19 -12.74 -10.98 -23.80
N HIS A 20 -11.47 -11.21 -24.18
CA HIS A 20 -11.06 -12.39 -24.94
C HIS A 20 -11.21 -13.68 -24.13
N ILE A 21 -10.82 -13.66 -22.85
CA ILE A 21 -10.98 -14.81 -21.96
C ILE A 21 -12.47 -15.16 -21.80
N LYS A 22 -13.36 -14.17 -21.69
CA LYS A 22 -14.82 -14.43 -21.67
C LYS A 22 -15.30 -15.17 -22.92
N GLN A 23 -14.81 -14.79 -24.09
CA GLN A 23 -15.16 -15.47 -25.34
C GLN A 23 -14.67 -16.92 -25.33
N PHE A 24 -13.45 -17.15 -24.87
CA PHE A 24 -12.91 -18.50 -24.72
C PHE A 24 -13.75 -19.36 -23.79
N VAL A 25 -14.13 -18.83 -22.62
CA VAL A 25 -14.98 -19.55 -21.66
C VAL A 25 -16.35 -19.86 -22.26
N LYS A 26 -16.95 -18.92 -23.01
CA LYS A 26 -18.22 -19.18 -23.69
C LYS A 26 -18.10 -20.30 -24.71
N ALA A 27 -17.07 -20.28 -25.56
CA ALA A 27 -16.83 -21.35 -26.53
C ALA A 27 -16.64 -22.71 -25.84
N LEU A 28 -15.90 -22.74 -24.73
CA LEU A 28 -15.70 -23.95 -23.95
C LEU A 28 -17.01 -24.45 -23.32
N LEU A 29 -17.85 -23.56 -22.79
CA LEU A 29 -19.19 -23.91 -22.29
C LEU A 29 -20.12 -24.37 -23.42
N GLU A 30 -20.05 -23.77 -24.61
CA GLU A 30 -20.86 -24.19 -25.78
C GLU A 30 -20.56 -25.62 -26.22
N MET A 31 -19.29 -26.03 -26.14
CA MET A 31 -18.83 -27.36 -26.51
C MET A 31 -19.10 -28.43 -25.45
N THR A 32 -19.27 -28.04 -24.18
CA THR A 32 -19.33 -28.97 -23.05
C THR A 32 -20.68 -29.03 -22.35
N LEU A 33 -21.49 -27.97 -22.45
CA LEU A 33 -22.85 -27.95 -21.91
C LEU A 33 -23.73 -28.96 -22.66
N ASP A 34 -24.22 -29.94 -21.91
CA ASP A 34 -25.21 -30.92 -22.36
C ASP A 34 -26.62 -30.44 -21.98
N SER A 35 -27.66 -30.90 -22.68
CA SER A 35 -29.04 -30.53 -22.38
C SER A 35 -29.53 -31.03 -21.02
N GLU A 36 -28.91 -32.08 -20.48
CA GLU A 36 -29.30 -32.71 -19.21
C GLU A 36 -28.42 -32.29 -18.02
N GLU A 37 -27.35 -31.54 -18.27
CA GLU A 37 -26.37 -31.19 -17.23
C GLU A 37 -26.18 -29.69 -17.09
N GLU A 38 -25.91 -29.23 -15.87
CA GLU A 38 -25.86 -27.81 -15.55
C GLU A 38 -24.49 -27.41 -14.98
N TYR A 39 -24.04 -26.21 -15.33
CA TYR A 39 -22.88 -25.60 -14.69
C TYR A 39 -23.29 -24.78 -13.48
N SER A 40 -22.63 -24.99 -12.35
CA SER A 40 -22.68 -24.09 -11.19
C SER A 40 -21.61 -23.01 -11.37
N LEU A 41 -22.05 -21.76 -11.55
CA LEU A 41 -21.19 -20.57 -11.63
C LEU A 41 -21.13 -19.89 -10.27
N ILE A 42 -19.94 -19.89 -9.66
CA ILE A 42 -19.66 -19.18 -8.42
C ILE A 42 -18.64 -18.07 -8.71
N VAL A 43 -18.97 -16.84 -8.33
CA VAL A 43 -18.12 -15.67 -8.50
C VAL A 43 -17.90 -14.98 -7.17
N LEU A 44 -16.64 -14.72 -6.83
CA LEU A 44 -16.23 -14.08 -5.58
C LEU A 44 -15.72 -12.64 -5.82
N ASN A 45 -16.12 -11.75 -4.91
CA ASN A 45 -15.73 -10.33 -4.88
C ASN A 45 -15.87 -9.65 -6.25
N ALA A 46 -17.06 -9.74 -6.83
CA ALA A 46 -17.31 -9.31 -8.20
C ALA A 46 -18.21 -8.08 -8.35
N ILE A 47 -18.07 -7.44 -9.50
CA ILE A 47 -18.94 -6.38 -9.99
C ILE A 47 -19.71 -6.92 -11.18
N ILE A 48 -21.01 -7.20 -10.98
CA ILE A 48 -21.91 -7.78 -11.96
C ILE A 48 -23.06 -6.80 -12.17
N ASN A 49 -23.30 -6.36 -13.41
CA ASN A 49 -24.29 -5.33 -13.74
C ASN A 49 -24.16 -4.07 -12.85
N ASN A 50 -22.93 -3.61 -12.64
CA ASN A 50 -22.56 -2.48 -11.76
C ASN A 50 -22.91 -2.65 -10.27
N LYS A 51 -23.33 -3.84 -9.83
CA LYS A 51 -23.57 -4.18 -8.43
C LYS A 51 -22.42 -5.02 -7.89
N LYS A 52 -22.05 -4.77 -6.63
CA LYS A 52 -21.00 -5.52 -5.93
C LYS A 52 -21.59 -6.73 -5.23
N TYR A 53 -20.95 -7.88 -5.41
CA TYR A 53 -21.28 -9.13 -4.74
C TYR A 53 -20.02 -9.68 -4.07
N GLU A 54 -20.12 -10.07 -2.80
CA GLU A 54 -19.05 -10.83 -2.13
C GLU A 54 -18.99 -12.25 -2.67
N GLU A 55 -20.17 -12.84 -2.88
CA GLU A 55 -20.37 -14.14 -3.51
C GLU A 55 -21.63 -14.06 -4.38
N TYR A 56 -21.54 -14.61 -5.59
CA TYR A 56 -22.64 -14.70 -6.54
C TYR A 56 -22.67 -16.11 -7.11
N ASP A 57 -23.77 -16.82 -6.87
CA ASP A 57 -23.96 -18.22 -7.24
C ASP A 57 -25.19 -18.35 -8.14
N VAL A 58 -25.01 -18.93 -9.33
CA VAL A 58 -26.07 -19.16 -10.32
C VAL A 58 -25.82 -20.45 -11.10
N GLN A 59 -26.90 -21.17 -11.41
CA GLN A 59 -26.88 -22.30 -12.33
C GLN A 59 -27.03 -21.84 -13.79
N ILE A 60 -26.18 -22.35 -14.67
CA ILE A 60 -26.23 -22.18 -16.11
C ILE A 60 -26.72 -23.50 -16.72
N LYS A 61 -27.98 -23.49 -17.18
CA LYS A 61 -28.69 -24.62 -17.78
C LYS A 61 -28.81 -24.51 -19.29
N SER A 62 -28.68 -23.29 -19.83
CA SER A 62 -28.88 -23.03 -21.24
C SER A 62 -27.91 -21.99 -21.79
N ARG A 63 -27.70 -22.04 -23.11
CA ARG A 63 -26.83 -21.10 -23.84
C ARG A 63 -27.21 -19.64 -23.64
N ALA A 64 -28.50 -19.34 -23.47
CA ALA A 64 -28.98 -17.98 -23.21
C ALA A 64 -28.37 -17.37 -21.93
N GLN A 65 -28.05 -18.22 -20.94
CA GLN A 65 -27.50 -17.80 -19.65
C GLN A 65 -25.97 -17.55 -19.70
N PHE A 66 -25.28 -17.92 -20.78
CA PHE A 66 -23.85 -17.59 -20.96
C PHE A 66 -23.59 -16.07 -20.97
N ASN A 67 -24.61 -15.27 -21.26
CA ASN A 67 -24.55 -13.81 -21.20
C ASN A 67 -24.27 -13.28 -19.79
N ILE A 68 -24.47 -14.09 -18.75
CA ILE A 68 -24.06 -13.71 -17.39
C ILE A 68 -22.57 -13.44 -17.30
N LEU A 69 -21.73 -14.16 -18.07
CA LEU A 69 -20.29 -13.92 -18.11
C LEU A 69 -19.96 -12.54 -18.70
N SER A 70 -20.72 -12.08 -19.69
CA SER A 70 -20.54 -10.72 -20.26
C SER A 70 -20.78 -9.63 -19.22
N SER A 71 -21.68 -9.88 -18.26
CA SER A 71 -22.05 -8.90 -17.24
C SER A 71 -21.03 -8.72 -16.11
N ILE A 72 -20.02 -9.61 -16.04
CA ILE A 72 -18.94 -9.56 -15.05
C ILE A 72 -17.87 -8.58 -15.53
N THR A 73 -17.71 -7.48 -14.79
CA THR A 73 -16.75 -6.41 -15.11
C THR A 73 -15.48 -6.46 -14.25
N ASP A 74 -15.60 -6.94 -13.01
CA ASP A 74 -14.49 -7.14 -12.10
C ASP A 74 -14.78 -8.34 -11.18
N PHE A 75 -13.75 -9.02 -10.70
CA PHE A 75 -13.86 -10.22 -9.85
C PHE A 75 -12.50 -10.56 -9.21
N GLU A 76 -12.52 -11.32 -8.12
CA GLU A 76 -11.31 -11.98 -7.62
C GLU A 76 -11.20 -13.41 -8.15
N LYS A 77 -12.30 -14.15 -8.14
CA LYS A 77 -12.35 -15.54 -8.58
C LYS A 77 -13.69 -15.86 -9.26
N ILE A 78 -13.64 -16.59 -10.35
CA ILE A 78 -14.76 -17.24 -11.01
C ILE A 78 -14.48 -18.74 -11.00
N SER A 79 -15.48 -19.53 -10.67
CA SER A 79 -15.44 -20.98 -10.74
C SER A 79 -16.70 -21.50 -11.42
N LEU A 80 -16.54 -22.34 -12.43
CA LEU A 80 -17.62 -23.05 -13.12
C LEU A 80 -17.38 -24.54 -12.91
N TYR A 81 -18.36 -25.21 -12.31
CA TYR A 81 -18.30 -26.64 -12.05
C TYR A 81 -19.48 -27.35 -12.70
N GLN A 82 -19.22 -28.43 -13.41
CA GLN A 82 -20.21 -29.39 -13.86
C GLN A 82 -19.72 -30.77 -13.44
N TYR A 83 -20.60 -31.51 -12.76
CA TYR A 83 -20.28 -32.81 -12.23
C TYR A 83 -21.48 -33.74 -12.44
N SER A 84 -21.24 -34.84 -13.15
CA SER A 84 -22.15 -35.97 -13.30
C SER A 84 -21.37 -37.28 -13.16
N GLU A 85 -22.05 -38.40 -13.36
CA GLU A 85 -21.40 -39.72 -13.41
C GLU A 85 -20.38 -39.82 -14.56
N TYR A 86 -20.61 -39.08 -15.66
CA TYR A 86 -19.84 -39.22 -16.90
C TYR A 86 -19.03 -37.98 -17.26
N LYS A 87 -19.35 -36.81 -16.70
CA LYS A 87 -18.72 -35.53 -17.02
C LYS A 87 -18.19 -34.84 -15.77
N ARG A 88 -16.97 -34.34 -15.86
CA ARG A 88 -16.33 -33.54 -14.83
C ARG A 88 -15.61 -32.36 -15.47
N ASN A 89 -16.31 -31.23 -15.50
CA ASN A 89 -15.77 -29.99 -16.03
C ASN A 89 -15.56 -29.00 -14.88
N ASN A 90 -14.38 -28.42 -14.83
CA ASN A 90 -13.95 -27.51 -13.78
C ASN A 90 -13.13 -26.40 -14.40
N ILE A 91 -13.69 -25.19 -14.43
CA ILE A 91 -13.03 -24.00 -14.94
C ILE A 91 -12.87 -23.05 -13.77
N ASN A 92 -11.63 -22.63 -13.49
CA ASN A 92 -11.33 -21.60 -12.51
C ASN A 92 -10.59 -20.46 -13.19
N ILE A 93 -11.03 -19.25 -12.87
CA ILE A 93 -10.42 -18.00 -13.32
C ILE A 93 -10.13 -17.20 -12.06
N SER A 94 -8.89 -16.83 -11.86
CA SER A 94 -8.49 -15.99 -10.73
C SER A 94 -7.79 -14.75 -11.24
N LYS A 95 -8.04 -13.62 -10.60
CA LYS A 95 -7.46 -12.34 -10.96
C LYS A 95 -6.72 -11.76 -9.77
N ASP A 96 -5.42 -11.56 -9.92
CA ASP A 96 -4.63 -10.73 -8.99
C ASP A 96 -4.08 -9.51 -9.74
N LYS A 97 -4.56 -8.32 -9.34
CA LYS A 97 -4.20 -7.04 -9.96
C LYS A 97 -4.45 -7.03 -11.47
N ASN A 98 -3.38 -7.19 -12.25
CA ASN A 98 -3.37 -7.08 -13.71
C ASN A 98 -3.15 -8.43 -14.40
N VAL A 99 -3.15 -9.53 -13.67
CA VAL A 99 -2.92 -10.87 -14.20
C VAL A 99 -4.16 -11.71 -13.93
N ILE A 100 -4.59 -12.42 -14.96
CA ILE A 100 -5.61 -13.46 -14.91
C ILE A 100 -4.90 -14.79 -15.07
N VAL A 101 -5.19 -15.72 -14.17
CA VAL A 101 -4.80 -17.12 -14.26
C VAL A 101 -6.06 -17.92 -14.53
N PHE A 102 -6.07 -18.63 -15.65
CA PHE A 102 -7.12 -19.50 -16.12
C PHE A 102 -6.66 -20.95 -15.95
N THR A 103 -7.52 -21.79 -15.40
CA THR A 103 -7.31 -23.24 -15.37
C THR A 103 -8.62 -23.91 -15.74
N ALA A 104 -8.61 -24.78 -16.74
CA ALA A 104 -9.75 -25.63 -17.06
C ALA A 104 -9.31 -27.09 -17.04
N GLN A 105 -10.16 -27.94 -16.48
CA GLN A 105 -10.15 -29.38 -16.69
C GLN A 105 -11.52 -29.71 -17.26
N TYR A 106 -11.58 -30.31 -18.45
CA TYR A 106 -12.86 -30.56 -19.10
C TYR A 106 -12.83 -31.79 -20.01
N MET A 107 -14.00 -32.36 -20.23
CA MET A 107 -14.24 -33.54 -21.07
C MET A 107 -15.03 -33.06 -22.29
N GLY A 108 -14.39 -33.07 -23.46
CA GLY A 108 -14.95 -32.51 -24.69
C GLY A 108 -13.92 -32.45 -25.82
N PRO A 109 -14.28 -31.85 -26.97
CA PRO A 109 -13.36 -31.69 -28.09
C PRO A 109 -12.17 -30.79 -27.72
N GLU A 110 -11.08 -30.90 -28.48
CA GLU A 110 -9.99 -29.92 -28.40
C GLU A 110 -10.52 -28.54 -28.81
N ILE A 111 -10.15 -27.52 -28.06
CA ILE A 111 -10.55 -26.13 -28.35
C ILE A 111 -9.33 -25.38 -28.87
N ASP A 112 -9.53 -24.66 -29.97
CA ASP A 112 -8.51 -23.72 -30.42
C ASP A 112 -8.39 -22.61 -29.38
N HIS A 113 -7.21 -22.59 -28.79
CA HIS A 113 -6.83 -21.71 -27.71
C HIS A 113 -5.75 -20.73 -28.18
N THR A 114 -5.34 -20.86 -29.44
CA THR A 114 -4.37 -19.98 -30.09
C THR A 114 -4.94 -18.57 -30.00
N ASN A 115 -4.13 -17.65 -29.48
CA ASN A 115 -4.44 -16.21 -29.30
C ASN A 115 -5.25 -15.80 -28.05
N TYR A 116 -5.71 -16.70 -27.18
CA TYR A 116 -6.48 -16.28 -25.99
C TYR A 116 -5.64 -15.98 -24.75
N PHE A 117 -4.46 -16.58 -24.66
CA PHE A 117 -3.58 -16.45 -23.51
C PHE A 117 -2.21 -15.96 -23.94
N ASP A 118 -1.62 -15.04 -23.18
CA ASP A 118 -0.24 -14.61 -23.40
C ASP A 118 0.72 -15.82 -23.27
N PHE A 119 0.39 -16.75 -22.38
CA PHE A 119 1.06 -18.03 -22.20
C PHE A 119 0.05 -19.09 -21.79
N ALA A 120 0.15 -20.30 -22.35
CA ALA A 120 -0.67 -21.41 -21.89
C ALA A 120 0.06 -22.75 -21.95
N ILE A 121 -0.41 -23.66 -21.09
CA ILE A 121 0.02 -25.05 -20.99
C ILE A 121 -1.18 -25.91 -21.35
N TYR A 122 -0.98 -26.82 -22.30
CA TYR A 122 -1.98 -27.79 -22.72
C TYR A 122 -1.53 -29.16 -22.29
N LEU A 123 -2.41 -29.85 -21.57
CA LEU A 123 -2.23 -31.21 -21.11
C LEU A 123 -3.40 -32.00 -21.69
N ASP A 124 -3.12 -32.79 -22.72
CA ASP A 124 -4.05 -33.80 -23.22
C ASP A 124 -3.46 -35.17 -22.85
N SER A 125 -4.32 -36.16 -22.65
CA SER A 125 -3.86 -37.53 -22.42
C SER A 125 -3.34 -38.20 -23.71
N PHE A 126 -3.68 -37.64 -24.88
CA PHE A 126 -3.22 -38.15 -26.18
C PHE A 126 -2.00 -37.42 -26.75
N ASN A 127 -1.76 -36.18 -26.33
CA ASN A 127 -0.67 -35.35 -26.82
C ASN A 127 0.33 -35.08 -25.70
N LEU A 128 1.62 -34.97 -26.04
CA LEU A 128 2.61 -34.53 -25.07
C LEU A 128 2.25 -33.14 -24.56
N PRO A 129 2.41 -32.87 -23.25
CA PRO A 129 2.30 -31.52 -22.70
C PRO A 129 3.09 -30.52 -23.52
N TYR A 130 2.43 -29.46 -23.98
CA TYR A 130 3.11 -28.41 -24.73
C TYR A 130 2.72 -27.03 -24.23
N PHE A 131 3.62 -26.10 -24.51
CA PHE A 131 3.54 -24.72 -24.07
C PHE A 131 3.36 -23.86 -25.30
N SER A 132 2.44 -22.89 -25.25
CA SER A 132 2.26 -21.96 -26.37
C SER A 132 2.12 -20.52 -25.92
N ASP A 133 2.48 -19.59 -26.81
CA ASP A 133 2.18 -18.17 -26.66
C ASP A 133 0.90 -17.77 -27.41
N ASN A 134 0.53 -16.50 -27.27
CA ASN A 134 -0.59 -15.90 -27.99
C ASN A 134 -0.40 -15.79 -29.52
N LYS A 135 0.65 -16.37 -30.10
CA LYS A 135 0.86 -16.45 -31.55
C LYS A 135 0.86 -17.89 -32.05
N GLY A 136 0.62 -18.86 -31.16
CA GLY A 136 0.66 -20.29 -31.48
C GLY A 136 2.06 -20.85 -31.62
N ASN A 137 3.10 -20.13 -31.20
CA ASN A 137 4.44 -20.70 -31.14
C ASN A 137 4.48 -21.72 -30.02
N VAL A 138 4.81 -22.97 -30.35
CA VAL A 138 4.96 -24.05 -29.37
C VAL A 138 6.39 -24.06 -28.85
N PHE A 139 6.56 -24.19 -27.53
CA PHE A 139 7.85 -24.17 -26.86
C PHE A 139 8.13 -25.50 -26.17
N GLU A 140 9.41 -25.85 -26.14
CA GLU A 140 9.90 -26.97 -25.35
C GLU A 140 10.07 -26.60 -23.87
N CYS A 141 10.08 -27.62 -23.01
CA CYS A 141 10.18 -27.44 -21.55
C CYS A 141 11.35 -26.56 -21.09
N HIS A 142 12.48 -26.62 -21.80
CA HIS A 142 13.68 -25.87 -21.45
C HIS A 142 13.57 -24.37 -21.79
N GLU A 143 12.76 -24.01 -22.79
CA GLU A 143 12.56 -22.63 -23.24
C GLU A 143 11.60 -21.85 -22.32
N ILE A 144 10.74 -22.55 -21.58
CA ILE A 144 9.74 -21.96 -20.68
C ILE A 144 10.38 -21.10 -19.62
N MET A 145 11.49 -21.55 -19.02
CA MET A 145 12.12 -20.80 -17.93
C MET A 145 12.58 -19.44 -18.44
N GLU A 146 13.10 -19.37 -19.68
CA GLU A 146 13.42 -18.09 -20.32
C GLU A 146 12.18 -17.25 -20.56
N ILE A 147 11.09 -17.86 -21.02
CA ILE A 147 9.82 -17.19 -21.29
C ILE A 147 9.22 -16.64 -19.99
N ILE A 148 9.15 -17.42 -18.91
CA ILE A 148 8.70 -16.99 -17.58
C ILE A 148 9.58 -15.84 -17.07
N HIS A 149 10.89 -15.90 -17.28
CA HIS A 149 11.80 -14.80 -16.93
C HIS A 149 11.59 -13.55 -17.80
N ARG A 150 11.13 -13.70 -19.06
CA ARG A 150 10.72 -12.62 -19.96
C ARG A 150 9.32 -12.07 -19.62
N PHE A 151 8.44 -12.88 -19.03
CA PHE A 151 7.19 -12.47 -18.36
C PHE A 151 7.51 -11.71 -17.06
N LYS A 152 8.27 -10.63 -17.19
CA LYS A 152 8.16 -9.54 -16.24
C LYS A 152 6.76 -8.98 -16.45
N PRO A 153 5.88 -8.96 -15.42
CA PRO A 153 4.60 -8.28 -15.55
C PRO A 153 4.92 -6.93 -16.14
N LYS A 154 4.36 -6.62 -17.32
CA LYS A 154 4.53 -5.30 -17.93
C LYS A 154 4.15 -4.33 -16.82
N ALA A 155 5.17 -3.70 -16.22
CA ALA A 155 4.95 -2.66 -15.23
C ALA A 155 3.93 -1.76 -15.91
N PRO A 156 2.75 -1.55 -15.30
CA PRO A 156 1.57 -1.05 -15.99
C PRO A 156 2.07 0.06 -16.88
N LYS A 157 1.92 -0.11 -18.23
CA LYS A 157 2.20 0.98 -19.16
C LYS A 157 1.55 2.14 -18.46
N LYS A 158 2.35 3.12 -18.03
CA LYS A 158 1.79 4.34 -17.51
C LYS A 158 0.94 4.79 -18.70
N VAL A 159 -0.38 4.57 -18.63
CA VAL A 159 -1.35 5.53 -19.14
C VAL A 159 -0.66 6.83 -18.80
N LYS A 160 -0.26 7.60 -19.82
CA LYS A 160 0.37 8.89 -19.60
C LYS A 160 -0.49 9.51 -18.53
N LYS A 161 0.02 9.54 -17.29
CA LYS A 161 -0.64 10.31 -16.25
C LYS A 161 -0.68 11.67 -16.93
N PRO A 162 -1.83 12.37 -16.98
CA PRO A 162 -1.76 13.79 -17.26
C PRO A 162 -0.63 14.30 -16.39
N ASP A 163 0.34 14.97 -17.03
CA ASP A 163 1.66 15.26 -16.45
C ASP A 163 1.50 15.49 -14.95
N PRO A 164 2.31 14.83 -14.09
CA PRO A 164 2.18 15.01 -12.65
C PRO A 164 2.08 16.51 -12.43
N PRO A 165 0.98 17.03 -11.81
CA PRO A 165 0.76 18.46 -11.79
C PRO A 165 2.07 19.04 -11.33
N LYS A 166 2.71 19.81 -12.25
CA LYS A 166 4.00 20.48 -12.02
C LYS A 166 3.95 20.87 -10.57
N LYS A 167 4.90 20.43 -9.73
CA LYS A 167 4.97 20.86 -8.33
C LYS A 167 4.80 22.37 -8.37
N LEU A 168 3.58 22.81 -8.10
CA LEU A 168 3.16 24.15 -8.39
C LEU A 168 3.77 24.90 -7.24
N ASN A 169 4.93 25.49 -7.51
CA ASN A 169 5.48 26.48 -6.63
C ASN A 169 4.34 27.43 -6.39
N THR A 170 3.87 27.45 -5.15
CA THR A 170 2.56 27.97 -4.76
C THR A 170 2.43 29.48 -4.98
N PHE A 171 3.57 30.09 -5.34
CA PHE A 171 3.76 31.49 -5.64
C PHE A 171 3.88 31.77 -7.15
N LYS A 172 4.17 30.76 -7.97
CA LYS A 172 4.54 30.93 -9.39
C LYS A 172 3.34 31.23 -10.27
N SER A 173 2.20 30.55 -10.08
CA SER A 173 1.03 30.75 -10.97
C SER A 173 0.39 32.12 -10.81
N GLU A 174 0.31 32.68 -9.60
CA GLU A 174 -0.19 34.05 -9.39
C GLU A 174 0.75 35.11 -10.00
N VAL A 175 2.07 34.93 -9.81
CA VAL A 175 3.10 35.82 -10.38
C VAL A 175 3.07 35.76 -11.91
N GLU A 176 3.10 34.56 -12.49
CA GLU A 176 3.05 34.35 -13.95
C GLU A 176 1.76 34.93 -14.55
N THR A 177 0.62 34.76 -13.88
CA THR A 177 -0.66 35.33 -14.34
C THR A 177 -0.67 36.85 -14.29
N TYR A 178 -0.18 37.44 -13.19
CA TYR A 178 -0.12 38.90 -13.06
C TYR A 178 0.83 39.54 -14.08
N GLU A 179 2.03 38.98 -14.22
CA GLU A 179 3.04 39.45 -15.17
C GLU A 179 2.56 39.28 -16.60
N GLY A 180 1.92 38.14 -16.92
CA GLY A 180 1.33 37.90 -18.24
C GLY A 180 0.20 38.87 -18.60
N ILE A 181 -0.70 39.18 -17.66
CA ILE A 181 -1.86 40.05 -17.93
C ILE A 181 -1.46 41.53 -17.92
N THR A 182 -0.61 41.95 -16.97
CA THR A 182 -0.33 43.38 -16.72
C THR A 182 0.98 43.86 -17.32
N LYS A 183 1.86 42.95 -17.75
CA LYS A 183 3.25 43.24 -18.18
C LYS A 183 4.06 44.01 -17.13
N LYS A 184 3.69 43.91 -15.85
CA LYS A 184 4.38 44.53 -14.71
C LYS A 184 4.90 43.44 -13.79
N ASN A 185 6.08 43.66 -13.21
CA ASN A 185 6.71 42.69 -12.31
C ASN A 185 5.88 42.51 -11.02
N ALA A 186 5.62 41.25 -10.66
CA ALA A 186 4.94 40.93 -9.42
C ALA A 186 5.85 41.12 -8.20
N MET A 187 7.17 41.02 -8.42
CA MET A 187 8.22 41.10 -7.41
C MET A 187 9.16 42.27 -7.68
N TRP A 188 9.54 42.99 -6.63
CA TRP A 188 10.62 43.99 -6.64
C TRP A 188 11.53 43.75 -5.42
N ASN A 189 12.84 43.59 -5.65
CA ASN A 189 13.83 43.27 -4.61
C ASN A 189 13.42 42.12 -3.67
N GLY A 190 12.86 41.03 -4.22
CA GLY A 190 12.45 39.86 -3.43
C GLY A 190 11.17 40.03 -2.61
N SER A 191 10.47 41.15 -2.76
CA SER A 191 9.19 41.43 -2.08
C SER A 191 8.05 41.63 -3.09
N GLU A 192 6.82 41.24 -2.72
CA GLU A 192 5.63 41.47 -3.55
C GLU A 192 5.38 42.96 -3.75
N THR A 193 5.13 43.39 -4.99
CA THR A 193 4.79 44.79 -5.27
C THR A 193 3.39 45.16 -4.74
N LYS A 194 3.19 46.42 -4.32
CA LYS A 194 1.87 46.90 -3.85
C LYS A 194 0.78 46.72 -4.90
N THR A 195 1.14 46.81 -6.18
CA THR A 195 0.22 46.61 -7.31
C THR A 195 -0.16 45.15 -7.48
N PHE A 196 0.79 44.21 -7.28
CA PHE A 196 0.52 42.78 -7.27
C PHE A 196 -0.36 42.36 -6.10
N GLN A 197 -0.09 42.87 -4.89
CA GLN A 197 -0.93 42.60 -3.71
C GLN A 197 -2.38 43.05 -3.90
N LYS A 198 -2.59 44.26 -4.44
CA LYS A 198 -3.93 44.78 -4.75
C LYS A 198 -4.64 43.94 -5.82
N TRP A 199 -3.92 43.52 -6.85
CA TRP A 199 -4.46 42.65 -7.89
C TRP A 199 -4.86 41.28 -7.32
N LYS A 200 -3.97 40.66 -6.53
CA LYS A 200 -4.16 39.37 -5.88
C LYS A 200 -5.42 39.34 -5.01
N MET A 201 -5.60 40.36 -4.16
CA MET A 201 -6.81 40.50 -3.34
C MET A 201 -8.09 40.66 -4.18
N ARG A 202 -8.03 41.38 -5.30
CA ARG A 202 -9.18 41.54 -6.20
C ARG A 202 -9.56 40.21 -6.86
N VAL A 203 -8.58 39.48 -7.38
CA VAL A 203 -8.79 38.18 -8.05
C VAL A 203 -9.30 37.14 -7.05
N HIS A 204 -8.82 37.15 -5.81
CA HIS A 204 -9.35 36.29 -4.73
C HIS A 204 -10.82 36.57 -4.44
N LYS A 205 -11.20 37.85 -4.42
CA LYS A 205 -12.59 38.27 -4.21
C LYS A 205 -13.48 37.81 -5.37
N GLU A 206 -13.07 38.07 -6.61
CA GLU A 206 -13.82 37.65 -7.80
C GLU A 206 -13.97 36.12 -7.89
N PHE A 207 -12.93 35.37 -7.54
CA PHE A 207 -13.00 33.91 -7.51
C PHE A 207 -14.00 33.41 -6.46
N ARG A 208 -13.97 34.02 -5.26
CA ARG A 208 -14.90 33.66 -4.18
C ARG A 208 -16.34 33.99 -4.55
N GLU A 209 -16.59 35.15 -5.16
CA GLU A 209 -17.92 35.54 -5.65
C GLU A 209 -18.45 34.57 -6.71
N LYS A 210 -17.60 34.11 -7.63
CA LYS A 210 -18.02 33.21 -8.73
C LYS A 210 -18.18 31.75 -8.33
N THR A 211 -17.40 31.26 -7.37
CA THR A 211 -17.30 29.81 -7.11
C THR A 211 -17.69 29.41 -5.69
N GLY A 212 -17.87 30.37 -4.77
CA GLY A 212 -18.04 30.12 -3.34
C GLY A 212 -16.81 29.49 -2.65
N GLY A 213 -15.72 29.25 -3.40
CA GLY A 213 -14.54 28.53 -2.94
C GLY A 213 -13.44 29.43 -2.39
N PHE A 214 -12.54 28.83 -1.63
CA PHE A 214 -11.33 29.52 -1.16
C PHE A 214 -10.16 29.36 -2.15
N PRO A 215 -9.40 30.43 -2.43
CA PRO A 215 -8.22 30.37 -3.30
C PRO A 215 -7.13 29.41 -2.79
N TYR A 216 -7.04 29.25 -1.46
CA TYR A 216 -6.03 28.40 -0.82
C TYR A 216 -6.65 27.37 0.14
N TYR A 217 -6.01 26.20 0.21
CA TYR A 217 -6.24 25.17 1.22
C TYR A 217 -4.90 24.72 1.82
N LYS A 218 -4.77 24.80 3.15
CA LYS A 218 -3.53 24.46 3.89
C LYS A 218 -2.28 25.16 3.33
N GLY A 219 -2.42 26.43 2.95
CA GLY A 219 -1.33 27.23 2.41
C GLY A 219 -0.94 26.91 0.97
N LYS A 220 -1.73 26.08 0.25
CA LYS A 220 -1.55 25.76 -1.18
C LYS A 220 -2.71 26.29 -2.00
N ILE A 221 -2.44 26.80 -3.21
CA ILE A 221 -3.48 27.16 -4.18
C ILE A 221 -4.35 25.93 -4.47
N THR A 222 -5.66 26.12 -4.48
CA THR A 222 -6.60 25.05 -4.83
C THR A 222 -6.60 24.81 -6.34
N GLN A 223 -6.83 23.57 -6.78
CA GLN A 223 -6.89 23.25 -8.22
C GLN A 223 -7.95 24.09 -8.95
N LYS A 224 -9.08 24.35 -8.29
CA LYS A 224 -10.15 25.22 -8.83
C LYS A 224 -9.66 26.66 -9.05
N TYR A 225 -8.85 27.19 -8.12
CA TYR A 225 -8.30 28.53 -8.24
C TYR A 225 -7.18 28.60 -9.29
N ASP A 226 -6.35 27.57 -9.41
CA ASP A 226 -5.31 27.50 -10.45
C ASP A 226 -5.91 27.44 -11.87
N LEU A 227 -6.98 26.65 -12.06
CA LEU A 227 -7.77 26.65 -13.30
C LEU A 227 -8.39 28.02 -13.59
N TYR A 228 -8.88 28.71 -12.55
CA TYR A 228 -9.41 30.07 -12.69
C TYR A 228 -8.34 31.06 -13.17
N LEU A 229 -7.13 31.02 -12.59
CA LEU A 229 -6.00 31.85 -13.01
C LEU A 229 -5.58 31.57 -14.46
N ASN A 230 -5.47 30.31 -14.85
CA ASN A 230 -5.15 29.93 -16.24
C ASN A 230 -6.20 30.43 -17.25
N ASN A 231 -7.47 30.45 -16.85
CA ASN A 231 -8.55 31.00 -17.68
C ASN A 231 -8.49 32.53 -17.80
N LEU A 232 -7.92 33.25 -16.83
CA LEU A 232 -7.71 34.71 -16.95
C LEU A 232 -6.64 35.05 -18.00
N ILE A 233 -5.63 34.19 -18.17
CA ILE A 233 -4.60 34.35 -19.22
C ILE A 233 -5.19 34.09 -20.60
N LYS A 234 -6.04 33.06 -20.73
CA LYS A 234 -6.66 32.66 -22.01
C LYS A 234 -7.75 33.58 -22.51
N LYS A 235 -8.32 34.43 -21.65
CA LYS A 235 -9.27 35.46 -22.10
C LYS A 235 -8.46 36.63 -22.66
N PRO A 236 -8.53 36.93 -23.98
CA PRO A 236 -7.97 38.17 -24.48
C PRO A 236 -8.67 39.30 -23.72
N VAL A 237 -7.87 40.25 -23.24
CA VAL A 237 -8.37 41.47 -22.58
C VAL A 237 -9.25 42.18 -23.60
N SER A 238 -10.55 41.91 -23.57
CA SER A 238 -11.53 42.70 -24.29
C SER A 238 -11.36 44.12 -23.75
N LYS A 239 -11.01 45.04 -24.64
CA LYS A 239 -11.00 46.47 -24.36
C LYS A 239 -12.34 46.77 -23.70
N LYS A 240 -12.33 47.07 -22.39
CA LYS A 240 -13.52 47.56 -21.72
C LYS A 240 -13.88 48.88 -22.40
N VAL A 241 -14.97 48.84 -23.15
CA VAL A 241 -15.78 50.00 -23.49
C VAL A 241 -16.00 50.80 -22.20
N PRO A 242 -15.74 52.12 -22.17
CA PRO A 242 -15.87 52.90 -20.97
C PRO A 242 -17.34 52.93 -20.54
N LEU A 243 -17.63 52.32 -19.39
CA LEU A 243 -18.93 52.46 -18.74
C LEU A 243 -19.06 53.92 -18.29
N LYS A 244 -20.10 54.59 -18.80
CA LYS A 244 -20.48 55.97 -18.46
C LYS A 244 -20.50 56.16 -16.94
N LYS A 245 -19.81 57.21 -16.46
CA LYS A 245 -19.87 57.69 -15.08
C LYS A 245 -21.31 58.10 -14.74
N PRO A 246 -21.90 57.65 -13.62
CA PRO A 246 -22.91 58.44 -12.94
C PRO A 246 -22.22 59.61 -12.24
N LYS A 247 -22.73 60.80 -12.53
CA LYS A 247 -22.42 62.08 -11.91
C LYS A 247 -22.83 62.05 -10.43
N VAL A 248 -22.08 62.78 -9.59
CA VAL A 248 -22.53 63.45 -8.34
C VAL A 248 -22.58 62.52 -7.09
N LYS A 249 -22.10 62.87 -5.88
CA LYS A 249 -21.80 64.16 -5.21
C LYS A 249 -20.66 63.97 -4.20
N ARG A 250 -19.85 65.03 -4.04
CA ARG A 250 -18.88 65.22 -2.94
C ARG A 250 -19.62 65.27 -1.59
N SER A 251 -19.04 64.69 -0.55
CA SER A 251 -18.95 65.37 0.74
C SER A 251 -17.61 65.08 1.41
N THR A 252 -17.00 66.17 1.82
CA THR A 252 -15.71 66.36 2.47
C THR A 252 -15.91 66.20 3.97
N VAL A 253 -15.06 65.46 4.69
CA VAL A 253 -14.52 65.86 6.02
C VAL A 253 -13.18 65.13 6.27
N ARG A 254 -12.11 65.91 6.41
CA ARG A 254 -10.82 65.55 7.05
C ARG A 254 -11.02 65.63 8.57
N SER A 255 -10.44 64.76 9.39
CA SER A 255 -9.14 64.93 10.09
C SER A 255 -9.17 64.07 11.39
N PRO A 256 -8.14 64.03 12.25
CA PRO A 256 -6.81 63.47 12.04
C PRO A 256 -6.39 62.44 13.13
N ILE A 257 -5.20 61.88 12.91
CA ILE A 257 -4.32 61.04 13.75
C ILE A 257 -4.49 61.15 15.29
N VAL A 258 -4.54 60.00 15.98
CA VAL A 258 -3.94 59.83 17.32
C VAL A 258 -3.12 58.54 17.37
N LYS A 259 -1.83 58.70 17.69
CA LYS A 259 -0.90 57.64 18.10
C LYS A 259 -1.26 57.19 19.52
N SER A 260 -1.37 55.89 19.77
CA SER A 260 -1.15 55.36 21.11
C SER A 260 -0.47 53.99 21.06
N SER A 261 0.35 53.81 22.10
CA SER A 261 1.48 52.93 22.27
C SER A 261 1.15 51.46 22.53
N VAL A 262 2.07 50.60 22.05
CA VAL A 262 2.65 49.44 22.74
C VAL A 262 1.67 48.54 23.51
N ASN A 263 1.38 47.36 22.94
CA ASN A 263 1.07 46.19 23.75
C ASN A 263 1.80 44.94 23.25
N LYS A 264 2.44 44.26 24.20
CA LYS A 264 3.44 43.19 24.06
C LYS A 264 2.90 42.01 23.23
N LYS A 265 3.56 41.66 22.13
CA LYS A 265 3.30 40.42 21.38
C LYS A 265 3.73 39.20 22.20
N LYS A 266 2.76 38.37 22.60
CA LYS A 266 2.97 36.94 22.91
C LYS A 266 3.63 36.25 21.70
N PRO A 267 4.63 35.36 21.87
CA PRO A 267 5.18 34.63 20.75
C PRO A 267 4.16 33.62 20.22
N THR A 268 3.67 33.87 19.01
CA THR A 268 2.81 32.96 18.25
C THR A 268 3.60 31.68 17.93
N ILE A 269 3.17 30.56 18.51
CA ILE A 269 3.75 29.23 18.28
C ILE A 269 3.56 28.88 16.79
N LYS A 270 4.67 28.85 16.04
CA LYS A 270 4.70 28.32 14.67
C LYS A 270 4.39 26.82 14.72
N ASN A 271 3.44 26.36 13.91
CA ASN A 271 3.11 24.94 13.74
C ASN A 271 4.36 24.14 13.30
N LEU A 272 5.08 23.53 14.26
CA LEU A 272 6.17 22.60 13.96
C LEU A 272 5.59 21.23 13.58
N THR A 273 6.04 20.68 12.45
CA THR A 273 5.80 19.28 12.09
C THR A 273 6.45 18.34 13.11
N LEU A 274 5.86 17.14 13.31
CA LEU A 274 6.33 16.09 14.24
C LEU A 274 7.84 15.84 14.16
N LEU A 275 8.36 15.79 12.94
CA LEU A 275 9.78 15.56 12.66
C LEU A 275 10.67 16.70 13.19
N ASN A 276 10.18 17.94 13.13
CA ASN A 276 10.93 19.11 13.57
C ASN A 276 10.97 19.20 15.09
N LEU A 277 9.89 18.84 15.80
CA LEU A 277 9.84 18.95 17.25
C LEU A 277 10.75 17.93 17.94
N GLU A 278 10.68 16.65 17.55
CA GLU A 278 11.57 15.61 18.07
C GLU A 278 13.05 15.88 17.75
N ALA A 279 13.35 16.36 16.54
CA ALA A 279 14.70 16.74 16.15
C ALA A 279 15.23 17.93 16.99
N THR A 280 14.38 18.93 17.23
CA THR A 280 14.76 20.10 18.05
C THR A 280 15.08 19.68 19.49
N ILE A 281 14.32 18.74 20.05
CA ILE A 281 14.52 18.25 21.42
C ILE A 281 15.77 17.39 21.52
N TYR A 282 16.00 16.48 20.56
CA TYR A 282 17.22 15.68 20.51
C TYR A 282 18.47 16.56 20.48
N LYS A 283 18.49 17.58 19.62
CA LYS A 283 19.61 18.54 19.51
C LYS A 283 19.84 19.27 20.83
N LYS A 284 18.77 19.71 21.51
CA LYS A 284 18.86 20.38 22.82
C LYS A 284 19.39 19.48 23.93
N LEU A 285 18.99 18.21 23.97
CA LEU A 285 19.38 17.28 25.04
C LEU A 285 20.79 16.70 24.86
N THR A 286 21.23 16.49 23.62
CA THR A 286 22.48 15.77 23.34
C THR A 286 23.59 16.64 22.79
N GLY A 287 23.29 17.86 22.33
CA GLY A 287 24.22 18.74 21.61
C GLY A 287 24.62 18.20 20.22
N LYS A 288 24.10 17.05 19.80
CA LYS A 288 24.46 16.39 18.53
C LYS A 288 23.55 16.83 17.40
N ASN A 289 24.11 16.90 16.20
CA ASN A 289 23.33 17.19 14.99
C ASN A 289 22.38 16.04 14.67
N THR A 290 21.16 16.41 14.28
CA THR A 290 20.08 15.48 13.93
C THR A 290 20.27 14.90 12.53
N THR A 291 21.02 15.59 11.66
CA THR A 291 21.29 15.20 10.28
C THR A 291 22.78 15.22 9.95
N TYR A 292 23.20 14.31 9.07
CA TYR A 292 24.52 14.30 8.42
C TYR A 292 24.32 14.02 6.94
N GLY A 293 24.87 14.87 6.05
CA GLY A 293 24.66 14.74 4.60
C GLY A 293 23.18 14.76 4.18
N GLY A 294 22.32 15.49 4.90
CA GLY A 294 20.88 15.56 4.63
C GLY A 294 20.05 14.35 5.09
N ARG A 295 20.67 13.32 5.67
CA ARG A 295 19.97 12.15 6.25
C ARG A 295 19.92 12.22 7.77
N ILE A 296 18.85 11.74 8.39
CA ILE A 296 18.73 11.64 9.85
C ILE A 296 19.80 10.67 10.36
N THR A 297 20.49 11.04 11.43
CA THR A 297 21.52 10.16 12.00
C THR A 297 20.88 8.96 12.71
N LYS A 298 21.51 7.77 12.60
CA LYS A 298 21.07 6.56 13.33
C LYS A 298 20.91 6.80 14.84
N ALA A 299 21.75 7.67 15.42
CA ALA A 299 21.66 8.05 16.82
C ALA A 299 20.35 8.81 17.15
N CYS A 300 19.92 9.72 16.26
CA CYS A 300 18.65 10.42 16.40
C CYS A 300 17.45 9.49 16.20
N GLU A 301 17.52 8.54 15.26
CA GLU A 301 16.47 7.53 15.05
C GLU A 301 16.31 6.59 16.25
N ASN A 302 17.42 6.07 16.78
CA ASN A 302 17.43 5.20 17.96
C ASN A 302 16.91 5.94 19.20
N TRP A 303 17.29 7.20 19.39
CA TRP A 303 16.77 8.02 20.47
C TRP A 303 15.26 8.22 20.36
N LYS A 304 14.75 8.51 19.17
CA LYS A 304 13.32 8.68 18.90
C LYS A 304 12.53 7.41 19.26
N LEU A 305 12.99 6.24 18.84
CA LEU A 305 12.36 4.97 19.18
C LEU A 305 12.34 4.73 20.69
N LYS A 306 13.45 5.05 21.38
CA LYS A 306 13.54 4.92 22.84
C LYS A 306 12.53 5.82 23.56
N ILE A 307 12.44 7.09 23.19
CA ILE A 307 11.52 8.05 23.82
C ILE A 307 10.06 7.71 23.56
N GLN A 308 9.72 7.25 22.35
CA GLN A 308 8.37 6.80 22.03
C GLN A 308 7.98 5.56 22.83
N LYS A 309 8.91 4.63 23.05
CA LYS A 309 8.70 3.45 23.90
C LYS A 309 8.49 3.85 25.35
N GLU A 310 9.36 4.70 25.92
CA GLU A 310 9.22 5.20 27.28
C GLU A 310 7.90 5.95 27.51
N PHE A 311 7.43 6.73 26.53
CA PHE A 311 6.14 7.41 26.61
C PHE A 311 4.97 6.43 26.67
N ARG A 312 4.98 5.39 25.82
CA ARG A 312 3.96 4.34 25.83
C ARG A 312 3.92 3.60 27.15
N GLU A 313 5.09 3.27 27.70
CA GLU A 313 5.21 2.59 29.00
C GLU A 313 4.71 3.45 30.16
N LYS A 314 4.98 4.77 30.15
CA LYS A 314 4.59 5.68 31.25
C LYS A 314 3.12 6.12 31.21
N THR A 315 2.54 6.23 30.03
CA THR A 315 1.22 6.88 29.87
C THR A 315 0.16 5.96 29.28
N GLY A 316 0.53 4.78 28.77
CA GLY A 316 -0.36 3.91 27.98
C GLY A 316 -0.84 4.53 26.66
N GLY A 317 -0.42 5.76 26.33
CA GLY A 317 -0.91 6.53 25.20
C GLY A 317 -0.06 6.38 23.95
N PHE A 318 -0.65 6.68 22.79
CA PHE A 318 0.07 6.70 21.52
C PHE A 318 0.77 8.07 21.30
N PRO A 319 2.05 8.07 20.87
CA PRO A 319 2.79 9.31 20.57
C PRO A 319 2.13 10.16 19.46
N CYS A 320 1.45 9.49 18.53
CA CYS A 320 0.80 10.13 17.39
C CYS A 320 -0.58 9.53 17.10
N TYR A 321 -1.50 10.37 16.61
CA TYR A 321 -2.82 9.98 16.12
C TYR A 321 -3.07 10.65 14.77
N LYS A 322 -3.48 9.87 13.75
CA LYS A 322 -3.70 10.35 12.37
C LYS A 322 -2.54 11.22 11.83
N GLY A 323 -1.29 10.85 12.14
CA GLY A 323 -0.07 11.55 11.69
C GLY A 323 0.26 12.85 12.42
N LYS A 324 -0.47 13.24 13.46
CA LYS A 324 -0.18 14.40 14.31
C LYS A 324 0.32 13.97 15.70
N ILE A 325 1.20 14.77 16.31
CA ILE A 325 1.60 14.61 17.72
C ILE A 325 0.35 14.73 18.59
N THR A 326 0.19 13.83 19.55
CA THR A 326 -0.85 13.99 20.59
C THR A 326 -0.41 15.05 21.61
N GLN A 327 -1.34 15.84 22.14
CA GLN A 327 -1.02 16.86 23.16
C GLN A 327 -0.28 16.27 24.36
N LYS A 328 -0.64 15.04 24.78
CA LYS A 328 0.05 14.31 25.85
C LYS A 328 1.53 14.06 25.52
N TYR A 329 1.83 13.72 24.27
CA TYR A 329 3.20 13.48 23.82
C TYR A 329 3.99 14.78 23.67
N ASP A 330 3.36 15.87 23.20
CA ASP A 330 4.00 17.19 23.15
C ASP A 330 4.39 17.71 24.55
N ILE A 331 3.49 17.57 25.53
CA ILE A 331 3.77 17.93 26.93
C ILE A 331 4.90 17.06 27.49
N TYR A 332 4.88 15.75 27.23
CA TYR A 332 5.94 14.83 27.66
C TYR A 332 7.31 15.22 27.10
N LEU A 333 7.36 15.53 25.80
CA LEU A 333 8.55 15.94 25.09
C LEU A 333 9.13 17.25 25.64
N ASN A 334 8.29 18.25 25.92
CA ASN A 334 8.73 19.51 26.53
C ASN A 334 9.21 19.34 27.99
N ASN A 335 8.65 18.38 28.74
CA ASN A 335 9.09 18.07 30.10
C ASN A 335 10.47 17.39 30.15
N LEU A 336 10.92 16.73 29.08
CA LEU A 336 12.28 16.16 29.00
C LEU A 336 13.35 17.25 29.06
N ILE A 337 13.08 18.45 28.53
CA ILE A 337 14.01 19.59 28.54
C ILE A 337 14.08 20.24 29.93
N LYS A 338 13.01 20.19 30.72
CA LYS A 338 12.93 20.83 32.04
C LYS A 338 13.64 20.04 33.15
N LYS A 339 14.06 18.78 32.90
CA LYS A 339 14.84 18.01 33.89
C LYS A 339 16.31 18.42 33.84
N PRO A 340 16.91 18.90 34.95
CA PRO A 340 18.33 19.22 34.97
C PRO A 340 19.15 17.96 34.75
N VAL A 341 20.05 18.00 33.76
CA VAL A 341 20.97 16.91 33.44
C VAL A 341 22.03 16.85 34.55
N SER A 342 21.95 15.86 35.45
CA SER A 342 23.03 15.60 36.40
C SER A 342 24.28 15.15 35.63
N LYS A 343 25.36 15.93 35.69
CA LYS A 343 26.67 15.55 35.14
C LYS A 343 27.16 14.28 35.86
N LYS A 344 27.22 13.13 35.16
CA LYS A 344 27.93 11.94 35.64
C LYS A 344 29.42 12.08 35.30
N ALA A 345 30.27 11.98 36.32
CA ALA A 345 31.73 12.01 36.25
C ALA A 345 32.30 10.87 35.37
N PRO A 346 33.51 11.03 34.78
CA PRO A 346 34.09 10.05 33.85
C PRO A 346 34.51 8.75 34.55
N PRO A 347 34.54 7.60 33.84
CA PRO A 347 34.82 6.31 34.44
C PRO A 347 36.32 6.12 34.72
N LYS A 348 36.64 5.61 35.92
CA LYS A 348 37.98 5.10 36.25
C LYS A 348 38.28 3.83 35.42
N LYS A 349 39.51 3.74 34.91
CA LYS A 349 40.05 2.59 34.15
C LYS A 349 39.90 1.27 34.92
N PRO A 350 39.66 0.13 34.24
CA PRO A 350 39.55 -1.16 34.90
C PRO A 350 40.93 -1.70 35.29
N LYS A 351 41.08 -2.15 36.54
CA LYS A 351 42.19 -3.01 36.98
C LYS A 351 41.92 -4.44 36.53
N VAL A 352 42.88 -5.00 35.82
CA VAL A 352 43.01 -6.42 35.47
C VAL A 352 43.07 -7.27 36.73
N LYS A 353 42.28 -8.35 36.81
CA LYS A 353 42.66 -9.59 37.51
C LYS A 353 42.14 -10.82 36.77
N ARG A 354 43.02 -11.83 36.76
CA ARG A 354 43.05 -13.08 36.02
C ARG A 354 41.96 -14.08 36.46
N SER A 355 41.74 -15.02 35.54
CA SER A 355 40.99 -16.28 35.60
C SER A 355 41.27 -17.16 36.82
N THR A 356 40.25 -17.88 37.31
CA THR A 356 40.39 -19.30 37.67
C THR A 356 39.04 -20.04 37.60
N VAL A 357 39.14 -21.29 37.17
CA VAL A 357 38.13 -22.33 36.92
C VAL A 357 37.45 -22.83 38.19
N ARG A 358 36.13 -23.14 38.13
CA ARG A 358 35.47 -24.36 38.66
C ARG A 358 33.95 -24.22 38.67
N SER A 359 33.25 -25.09 37.93
CA SER A 359 31.89 -25.55 38.24
C SER A 359 32.00 -26.76 39.21
N PRO A 360 30.92 -27.40 39.72
CA PRO A 360 29.47 -27.11 39.63
C PRO A 360 28.73 -27.23 40.99
N ILE A 361 27.54 -26.62 41.14
CA ILE A 361 26.56 -27.07 42.17
C ILE A 361 25.14 -26.96 41.60
N VAL A 362 24.49 -28.12 41.54
CA VAL A 362 23.05 -28.32 41.38
C VAL A 362 22.37 -28.00 42.72
N LYS A 363 21.30 -27.20 42.71
CA LYS A 363 20.23 -27.25 43.72
C LYS A 363 18.89 -26.94 43.07
N ASP A 364 17.95 -27.84 43.34
CA ASP A 364 16.61 -27.90 42.78
C ASP A 364 15.63 -26.88 43.35
N SER A 365 14.58 -26.71 42.53
CA SER A 365 13.18 -26.42 42.89
C SER A 365 12.82 -25.15 43.64
N VAL A 366 12.08 -24.24 42.98
CA VAL A 366 10.83 -23.70 43.54
C VAL A 366 9.82 -23.44 42.41
N ASN A 367 8.67 -24.10 42.56
CA ASN A 367 7.41 -23.97 41.84
C ASN A 367 7.00 -22.52 41.50
N LYS A 368 6.78 -22.20 40.22
CA LYS A 368 5.93 -21.06 39.81
C LYS A 368 5.04 -21.45 38.62
N LYS A 369 3.77 -21.71 38.98
CA LYS A 369 2.52 -21.71 38.20
C LYS A 369 2.65 -21.57 36.66
N LYS A 370 2.20 -22.61 35.95
CA LYS A 370 1.87 -22.56 34.51
C LYS A 370 0.87 -21.41 34.26
N PRO A 371 1.16 -20.45 33.37
CA PRO A 371 0.16 -19.50 32.91
C PRO A 371 -0.79 -20.17 31.90
N PRO A 372 -2.05 -19.71 31.82
CA PRO A 372 -3.06 -20.31 30.95
C PRO A 372 -2.70 -20.11 29.48
N ILE A 373 -3.06 -21.09 28.66
CA ILE A 373 -2.86 -21.14 27.20
C ILE A 373 -3.78 -20.08 26.56
N LYS A 374 -3.37 -18.82 26.56
CA LYS A 374 -3.91 -17.78 25.68
C LYS A 374 -2.76 -16.88 25.23
N ASN A 375 -2.45 -16.95 23.94
CA ASN A 375 -1.54 -16.09 23.15
C ASN A 375 -0.03 -16.42 23.19
N LEU A 376 0.36 -17.62 22.74
CA LEU A 376 1.70 -17.80 22.17
C LEU A 376 1.69 -17.34 20.70
N THR A 377 2.47 -16.32 20.34
CA THR A 377 2.75 -15.97 18.94
C THR A 377 3.39 -17.15 18.23
N LEU A 378 3.02 -17.37 16.95
CA LEU A 378 3.44 -18.49 16.10
C LEU A 378 4.94 -18.83 16.17
N LEU A 379 5.78 -17.80 16.27
CA LEU A 379 7.24 -17.91 16.33
C LEU A 379 7.75 -18.47 17.67
N ASN A 380 6.99 -18.33 18.76
CA ASN A 380 7.42 -18.66 20.12
C ASN A 380 7.34 -20.17 20.42
N LEU A 381 6.42 -20.91 19.79
CA LEU A 381 6.29 -22.35 20.03
C LEU A 381 7.45 -23.12 19.37
N GLU A 382 7.66 -22.86 18.07
CA GLU A 382 8.76 -23.44 17.29
C GLU A 382 10.13 -23.08 17.88
N ALA A 383 10.29 -21.83 18.34
CA ALA A 383 11.54 -21.41 18.96
C ALA A 383 11.83 -22.11 20.29
N LYS A 384 10.79 -22.42 21.08
CA LYS A 384 10.95 -23.20 22.31
C LYS A 384 11.37 -24.63 22.01
N ILE A 385 10.73 -25.28 21.02
CA ILE A 385 11.03 -26.66 20.64
C ILE A 385 12.44 -26.77 20.05
N TYR A 386 12.81 -25.87 19.14
CA TYR A 386 14.16 -25.83 18.59
C TYR A 386 15.23 -25.69 19.68
N LYS A 387 15.01 -24.79 20.65
CA LYS A 387 15.93 -24.60 21.77
C LYS A 387 16.01 -25.84 22.66
N LYS A 388 14.90 -26.53 22.89
CA LYS A 388 14.85 -27.78 23.66
C LYS A 388 15.64 -28.90 22.96
N LEU A 389 15.49 -29.05 21.65
CA LEU A 389 16.14 -30.12 20.88
C LEU A 389 17.63 -29.86 20.62
N THR A 390 18.01 -28.61 20.35
CA THR A 390 19.36 -28.30 19.86
C THR A 390 20.23 -27.53 20.85
N GLY A 391 19.64 -27.02 21.94
CA GLY A 391 20.31 -26.10 22.88
C GLY A 391 20.64 -24.72 22.31
N LYS A 392 20.38 -24.48 21.02
CA LYS A 392 20.79 -23.25 20.30
C LYS A 392 19.70 -22.18 20.36
N ASN A 393 20.13 -20.92 20.36
CA ASN A 393 19.22 -19.77 20.31
C ASN A 393 18.70 -19.54 18.88
N THR A 394 17.43 -19.17 18.76
CA THR A 394 16.78 -18.89 17.48
C THR A 394 17.07 -17.50 16.91
N ILE A 395 17.55 -16.59 17.76
CA ILE A 395 17.87 -15.20 17.40
C ILE A 395 19.30 -14.90 17.81
N TYR A 396 20.08 -14.34 16.88
CA TYR A 396 21.41 -13.79 17.12
C TYR A 396 21.49 -12.39 16.49
N GLY A 397 21.96 -11.40 17.25
CA GLY A 397 22.05 -10.01 16.76
C GLY A 397 20.72 -9.39 16.31
N GLY A 398 19.59 -9.84 16.88
CA GLY A 398 18.24 -9.38 16.50
C GLY A 398 17.67 -10.00 15.21
N SER A 399 18.38 -10.97 14.62
CA SER A 399 17.95 -11.66 13.40
C SER A 399 17.76 -13.16 13.64
N ILE A 400 16.81 -13.76 12.93
CA ILE A 400 16.57 -15.21 12.98
C ILE A 400 17.79 -15.94 12.38
N THR A 401 18.32 -16.92 13.10
CA THR A 401 19.50 -17.67 12.67
C THR A 401 19.21 -18.55 11.45
N LYS A 402 20.22 -18.73 10.57
CA LYS A 402 20.12 -19.64 9.42
C LYS A 402 19.82 -21.08 9.86
N ALA A 403 20.41 -21.50 10.97
CA ALA A 403 20.18 -22.82 11.56
C ALA A 403 18.72 -23.05 11.96
N PHE A 404 18.06 -22.05 12.57
CA PHE A 404 16.64 -22.15 12.89
C PHE A 404 15.74 -22.16 11.64
N LYS A 405 16.08 -21.36 10.62
CA LYS A 405 15.34 -21.38 9.33
C LYS A 405 15.41 -22.75 8.65
N ASN A 406 16.59 -23.36 8.62
CA ASN A 406 16.79 -24.66 8.01
C ASN A 406 16.05 -25.76 8.78
N TRP A 407 16.18 -25.78 10.11
CA TRP A 407 15.45 -26.71 10.95
C TRP A 407 13.94 -26.60 10.74
N LYS A 408 13.41 -25.37 10.70
CA LYS A 408 11.98 -25.12 10.47
C LYS A 408 11.50 -25.69 9.13
N LEU A 409 12.28 -25.51 8.06
CA LEU A 409 11.97 -26.05 6.73
C LEU A 409 11.93 -27.57 6.74
N GLU A 410 12.89 -28.19 7.41
CA GLU A 410 13.01 -29.65 7.52
C GLU A 410 11.87 -30.26 8.34
N THR A 411 11.52 -29.64 9.48
CA THR A 411 10.36 -30.03 10.28
C THR A 411 9.04 -29.86 9.52
N HIS A 412 8.92 -28.89 8.62
CA HIS A 412 7.73 -28.75 7.75
C HIS A 412 7.63 -29.86 6.73
N LYS A 413 8.75 -30.25 6.11
CA LYS A 413 8.80 -31.38 5.18
C LYS A 413 8.44 -32.69 5.87
N ASP A 414 9.02 -32.94 7.05
CA ASP A 414 8.73 -34.16 7.82
C ASP A 414 7.26 -34.23 8.25
N PHE A 415 6.67 -33.11 8.69
CA PHE A 415 5.24 -33.05 8.98
C PHE A 415 4.36 -33.37 7.76
N GLN A 416 4.69 -32.78 6.60
CA GLN A 416 3.94 -33.00 5.36
C GLN A 416 4.01 -34.46 4.91
N GLN A 417 5.16 -35.10 5.07
CA GLN A 417 5.36 -36.52 4.72
C GLN A 417 4.66 -37.47 5.68
N LYS A 418 4.72 -37.23 7.00
CA LYS A 418 4.21 -38.17 8.01
C LYS A 418 2.73 -38.01 8.35
N ILE A 419 2.22 -36.78 8.34
CA ILE A 419 0.86 -36.48 8.82
C ILE A 419 -0.05 -35.96 7.70
N GLY A 420 0.53 -35.35 6.66
CA GLY A 420 -0.21 -34.74 5.57
C GLY A 420 -0.89 -33.41 5.96
N GLY A 421 -0.93 -32.49 4.99
CA GLY A 421 -1.55 -31.17 5.13
C GLY A 421 -0.56 -30.03 5.37
N LYS A 422 -1.08 -28.81 5.55
CA LYS A 422 -0.24 -27.60 5.68
C LYS A 422 0.06 -27.28 7.15
N PRO A 423 1.31 -26.91 7.51
CA PRO A 423 1.65 -26.52 8.88
C PRO A 423 0.93 -25.23 9.32
N TYR A 424 0.53 -24.40 8.35
CA TYR A 424 -0.25 -23.18 8.60
C TYR A 424 -1.44 -23.06 7.65
N TYR A 425 -2.49 -22.42 8.14
CA TYR A 425 -3.64 -21.99 7.35
C TYR A 425 -3.94 -20.52 7.68
N LYS A 426 -3.99 -19.66 6.66
CA LYS A 426 -4.16 -18.19 6.81
C LYS A 426 -3.22 -17.56 7.84
N GLY A 427 -1.96 -18.03 7.91
CA GLY A 427 -0.94 -17.53 8.85
C GLY A 427 -1.09 -18.03 10.30
N ILE A 428 -2.03 -18.93 10.57
CA ILE A 428 -2.28 -19.53 11.89
C ILE A 428 -1.77 -20.97 11.90
N LEU A 429 -1.16 -21.40 13.01
CA LEU A 429 -0.71 -22.78 13.22
C LEU A 429 -1.91 -23.74 13.11
N THR A 430 -1.82 -24.76 12.26
CA THR A 430 -2.89 -25.76 12.22
C THR A 430 -2.86 -26.64 13.47
N LYS A 431 -4.04 -27.09 13.93
CA LYS A 431 -4.14 -27.97 15.11
C LYS A 431 -3.30 -29.24 14.94
N LYS A 432 -3.32 -29.84 13.75
CA LYS A 432 -2.49 -31.02 13.39
C LYS A 432 -0.99 -30.74 13.57
N TYR A 433 -0.51 -29.60 13.09
CA TYR A 433 0.89 -29.24 13.21
C TYR A 433 1.29 -28.86 14.65
N GLY A 434 0.39 -28.24 15.42
CA GLY A 434 0.61 -27.99 16.85
C GLY A 434 0.74 -29.29 17.67
N ILE A 435 -0.07 -30.30 17.36
CA ILE A 435 0.01 -31.63 17.99
C ILE A 435 1.35 -32.29 17.64
N TYR A 436 1.72 -32.30 16.36
CA TYR A 436 3.00 -32.83 15.90
C TYR A 436 4.21 -32.12 16.52
N LEU A 437 4.18 -30.80 16.63
CA LEU A 437 5.24 -30.06 17.32
C LEU A 437 5.33 -30.40 18.81
N SER A 438 4.24 -30.84 19.42
CA SER A 438 4.19 -31.23 20.83
C SER A 438 4.72 -32.65 21.08
N SER A 439 5.00 -33.45 20.04
CA SER A 439 5.60 -34.77 20.15
C SER A 439 7.14 -34.75 20.21
N PHE A 440 7.77 -33.58 20.16
CA PHE A 440 9.23 -33.37 20.28
C PHE A 440 9.68 -32.97 21.71
#